data_AF-A0A3C1SB56-F1
#
_entry.id   AF-A0A3C1SB56-F1
#
_cell.length_a   1.000
_cell.length_b   1.000
_cell.length_c   1.000
_cell.angle_alpha   90.00
_cell.angle_beta   90.00
_cell.angle_gamma   90.00
#
_symmetry.space_group_name_H-M   'P 1'
#
loop_
_entity.id
_entity.type
_entity.pdbx_description
1 polymer ?
#
loop_
_entity_poly.entity_id
_entity_poly.type
_entity_poly.pdbx_seq_one_letter_code
_entity_poly.pdbx_strand_id
1 'polypeptide(L)' 'LQMAYAGLGRRRGPLAVFIFLGPSGVGKTELARLLTVYLLGSESDMIRIDMSEYM' A
#
# COMPACT_ATOMS: atom_id res chain seq x y z
N LEU A 1 3.44 9.09 -4.24
CA LEU A 1 2.03 9.37 -3.89
C LEU A 1 1.64 10.82 -4.16
N GLN A 2 2.41 11.83 -3.74
CA GLN A 2 2.10 13.24 -4.01
C GLN A 2 1.90 13.58 -5.50
N MET A 3 2.81 13.16 -6.40
CA MET A 3 2.63 13.35 -7.85
C MET A 3 1.35 12.68 -8.38
N ALA A 4 1.03 11.53 -7.81
CA ALA A 4 -0.13 10.73 -8.17
C ALA A 4 -1.44 11.43 -7.77
N TYR A 5 -1.48 12.09 -6.61
CA TYR A 5 -2.62 12.89 -6.16
C TYR A 5 -2.71 14.26 -6.87
N ALA A 6 -1.57 14.86 -7.20
CA ALA A 6 -1.50 16.12 -7.95
C ALA A 6 -1.93 15.97 -9.43
N GLY A 7 -2.30 14.77 -9.89
CA GLY A 7 -2.69 14.52 -11.28
C GLY A 7 -1.51 14.57 -12.26
N LEU A 8 -0.28 14.59 -11.76
CA LEU A 8 0.94 14.68 -12.55
C LEU A 8 1.35 13.26 -12.98
N GLY A 9 0.77 12.78 -14.08
CA GLY A 9 1.13 11.51 -14.71
C GLY A 9 0.03 10.93 -15.61
N ARG A 10 0.42 10.25 -16.70
CA ARG A 10 -0.53 9.57 -17.61
C ARG A 10 -1.02 8.28 -16.94
N ARG A 11 -2.31 8.21 -16.56
CA ARG A 11 -2.82 7.07 -15.75
C ARG A 11 -3.58 6.05 -16.59
N ARG A 12 -2.96 4.90 -16.80
CA ARG A 12 -3.64 3.61 -17.03
C ARG A 12 -3.05 2.61 -16.04
N GLY A 13 -3.69 2.44 -14.87
CA GLY A 13 -3.23 1.49 -13.85
C GLY A 13 -3.42 1.97 -12.41
N PRO A 14 -2.90 1.21 -11.42
CA PRO A 14 -3.00 1.52 -9.99
C PRO A 14 -2.39 2.88 -9.61
N LEU A 15 -2.83 3.44 -8.47
CA LEU A 15 -2.33 4.73 -7.97
C LEU A 15 -0.81 4.71 -7.76
N ALA A 16 -0.30 3.63 -7.18
CA ALA A 16 1.11 3.32 -6.97
C ALA A 16 1.26 1.80 -6.77
N VAL A 17 2.44 1.25 -7.08
CA VAL A 17 2.78 -0.17 -6.85
C VAL A 17 4.08 -0.20 -6.06
N PHE A 18 4.11 -0.98 -4.99
CA PHE A 18 5.26 -1.13 -4.11
C PHE A 18 5.56 -2.61 -3.88
N ILE A 19 6.84 -2.91 -3.66
CA ILE A 19 7.29 -4.22 -3.17
C ILE A 19 8.17 -3.94 -1.96
N PHE A 20 7.76 -4.42 -0.78
CA PHE A 20 8.53 -4.30 0.45
C PHE A 20 9.32 -5.60 0.69
N LEU A 21 10.65 -5.52 0.68
CA LEU A 21 11.54 -6.64 0.93
C LEU A 21 12.34 -6.41 2.22
N GLY A 22 12.62 -7.50 2.95
CA GLY A 22 13.43 -7.46 4.16
C GLY A 22 13.02 -8.54 5.18
N PRO A 23 13.78 -8.69 6.28
CA PRO A 23 13.51 -9.67 7.33
C PRO A 23 12.14 -9.52 7.99
N SER A 24 11.68 -10.54 8.71
CA SER A 24 10.45 -10.46 9.52
C SER A 24 10.58 -9.41 10.63
N GLY A 25 9.48 -8.76 10.99
CA GLY A 25 9.44 -7.77 12.07
C GLY A 25 9.90 -6.35 11.72
N VAL A 26 10.46 -6.10 10.53
CA VAL A 26 10.97 -4.75 10.14
C VAL A 26 9.90 -3.72 9.76
N GLY A 27 8.60 -4.02 9.98
CA GLY A 27 7.51 -3.05 9.77
C GLY A 27 6.94 -2.97 8.34
N LYS A 28 7.19 -3.94 7.46
CA LYS A 28 6.64 -3.95 6.08
C LYS A 28 5.10 -3.83 6.05
N THR A 29 4.43 -4.64 6.86
CA THR A 29 2.96 -4.61 6.98
C THR A 29 2.46 -3.34 7.67
N GLU A 30 3.21 -2.85 8.65
CA GLU A 30 2.88 -1.62 9.37
C GLU A 30 2.89 -0.41 8.44
N LEU A 31 3.89 -0.32 7.56
CA LEU A 31 3.96 0.73 6.56
C LEU A 31 2.74 0.70 5.61
N ALA A 32 2.27 -0.49 5.20
CA ALA A 32 1.08 -0.62 4.38
C ALA A 32 -0.20 -0.17 5.11
N ARG A 33 -0.33 -0.49 6.41
CA ARG A 33 -1.43 -0.03 7.27
C ARG A 33 -1.43 1.50 7.40
N LEU A 34 -0.28 2.09 7.75
CA LEU A 34 -0.13 3.54 7.88
C LEU A 34 -0.39 4.28 6.57
N LEU A 35 0.02 3.71 5.43
CA LEU A 35 -0.31 4.26 4.11
C LEU A 35 -1.81 4.26 3.84
N THR A 36 -2.54 3.22 4.29
CA THR A 36 -4.01 3.18 4.15
C THR A 36 -4.65 4.32 4.94
N VAL A 37 -4.29 4.48 6.23
CA VAL A 37 -4.80 5.58 7.06
C VAL A 37 -4.45 6.94 6.47
N TYR A 38 -3.20 7.11 6.02
CA TYR A 38 -2.73 8.38 5.44
C TYR A 38 -3.43 8.76 4.13
N LEU A 39 -3.78 7.78 3.28
CA LEU A 39 -4.35 8.02 1.96
C LEU A 39 -5.88 7.98 1.93
N LEU A 40 -6.50 7.12 2.74
CA LEU A 40 -7.93 6.80 2.70
C LEU A 40 -8.67 7.25 3.97
N GLY A 41 -7.94 7.54 5.06
CA GLY A 41 -8.50 8.09 6.30
C GLY A 41 -8.87 7.05 7.35
N SER A 42 -8.89 5.75 7.00
CA SER A 42 -9.17 4.67 7.93
C SER A 42 -8.32 3.42 7.63
N GLU A 43 -8.00 2.65 8.67
CA GLU A 43 -7.39 1.32 8.50
C GLU A 43 -8.40 0.32 7.91
N SER A 44 -9.70 0.51 8.14
CA SER A 44 -10.76 -0.38 7.64
C SER A 44 -10.83 -0.46 6.11
N ASP A 45 -10.26 0.53 5.42
CA ASP A 45 -10.21 0.57 3.95
C ASP A 45 -9.08 -0.31 3.39
N MET A 46 -8.24 -0.90 4.26
CA MET A 46 -7.18 -1.82 3.88
C MET A 46 -7.77 -3.19 3.53
N ILE A 47 -7.66 -3.59 2.26
CA ILE A 47 -7.92 -4.97 1.85
C ILE A 47 -6.66 -5.80 2.16
N ARG A 48 -6.72 -6.62 3.23
CA ARG A 48 -5.64 -7.54 3.62
C ARG A 48 -5.83 -8.89 2.95
N ILE A 49 -4.86 -9.30 2.14
CA ILE A 49 -4.79 -10.64 1.55
C ILE A 49 -3.62 -11.37 2.21
N ASP A 50 -3.91 -12.53 2.81
CA ASP A 50 -2.87 -13.39 3.37
C ASP A 50 -2.37 -14.36 2.31
N MET A 51 -1.13 -14.18 1.86
CA MET A 51 -0.57 -14.97 0.77
C MET A 51 -0.18 -16.39 1.20
N SER A 52 -0.09 -16.68 2.50
CA SER A 52 0.17 -18.05 2.99
C SER A 52 -0.97 -19.02 2.67
N GLU A 53 -2.19 -18.50 2.49
CA GLU A 53 -3.39 -19.29 2.16
C GLU A 53 -3.44 -19.74 0.69
N TYR A 54 -2.50 -19.30 -0.14
CA TYR A 54 -2.47 -19.56 -1.59
C TYR A 54 -1.20 -20.32 -2.04
N MET A 55 -0.49 -20.96 -1.11
CA MET A 55 0.70 -21.79 -1.39
C MET A 55 0.36 -23.27 -1.61
#